data_AF-A0A2G2ZQY6-F1
#
_entry.id   AF-A0A2G2ZQY6-F1
#
_cell.length_a   1.000
_cell.length_b   1.000
_cell.length_c   1.000
_cell.angle_alpha   90.00
_cell.angle_beta   90.00
_cell.angle_gamma   90.00
#
_symmetry.space_group_name_H-M   'P 1'
#
loop_
_entity.id
_entity.type
_entity.pdbx_description
1 polymer ?
#
loop_
_entity_poly.entity_id
_entity_poly.type
_entity_poly.pdbx_seq_one_letter_code
_entity_poly.pdbx_strand_id
1 'polypeptide(L)'
;MEIEKVENLGKVDDDIDEQSPVEQVRLTVPTDDDSSVPVYTFRMWFLGIISCVLLSFINIFFSYRQNPLIITLVTAQIATLPLGRLMAKFLPTKKFRLPGLGLCEFSLNPGPFTMKEHVLISIFANAGAAFGSGTAYAVSIVDIIKVLGYGWAGIMRKFVVEPAEMWWPSTLVQVSIFRALHEKENDTGRYSRGKFFLIAMLCSFSWYIVPGYLFKFLSTISVLCLVFPKSVLAHQLGSGQFGLGIFSFTFDWSVIVYLGSPLVTPFFAILNILAGYVVIVYIMIPVAYWGLNLYNAKNFPIFSTDLFDGHGQSYSVSAIVNKNFEIDNVAYEAQGRINLSIMFALAYGLSFATIVATLTHVLLFNGK
;
A
#
# COMPACT_ATOMS: atom_id res chain seq x y z
N MET A 1 25.08 5.39 -48.52
CA MET A 1 24.80 6.75 -47.99
C MET A 1 23.30 7.04 -47.93
N GLU A 2 22.53 6.83 -48.99
CA GLU A 2 21.06 7.05 -48.97
C GLU A 2 20.32 5.93 -48.22
N ILE A 3 20.71 4.67 -48.41
CA ILE A 3 20.13 3.49 -47.71
C ILE A 3 20.40 3.56 -46.19
N GLU A 4 21.60 3.98 -45.79
CA GLU A 4 22.01 4.12 -44.40
C GLU A 4 21.32 5.31 -43.69
N LYS A 5 20.88 6.32 -44.45
CA LYS A 5 20.03 7.41 -43.95
C LYS A 5 18.58 6.96 -43.77
N VAL A 6 18.05 6.14 -44.68
CA VAL A 6 16.69 5.59 -44.58
C VAL A 6 16.59 4.56 -43.45
N GLU A 7 17.62 3.72 -43.23
CA GLU A 7 17.69 2.84 -42.05
C GLU A 7 17.81 3.61 -40.75
N ASN A 8 18.55 4.73 -40.70
CA ASN A 8 18.61 5.58 -39.52
C ASN A 8 17.31 6.35 -39.28
N LEU A 9 16.60 6.78 -40.34
CA LEU A 9 15.27 7.42 -40.20
C LEU A 9 14.22 6.41 -39.74
N GLY A 10 14.21 5.18 -40.29
CA GLY A 10 13.31 4.11 -39.85
C GLY A 10 13.58 3.64 -38.42
N LYS A 11 14.85 3.56 -37.99
CA LYS A 11 15.20 3.28 -36.58
C LYS A 11 14.80 4.40 -35.63
N VAL A 12 14.91 5.66 -36.04
CA VAL A 12 14.50 6.80 -35.21
C VAL A 12 12.98 6.86 -35.07
N ASP A 13 12.21 6.55 -36.12
CA ASP A 13 10.75 6.48 -36.03
C ASP A 13 10.27 5.27 -35.20
N ASP A 14 10.89 4.08 -35.35
CA ASP A 14 10.59 2.91 -34.50
C ASP A 14 10.99 3.16 -33.02
N ASP A 15 12.12 3.82 -32.74
CA ASP A 15 12.54 4.19 -31.38
C ASP A 15 11.61 5.23 -30.73
N ILE A 16 10.89 6.04 -31.52
CA ILE A 16 9.89 6.99 -31.03
C ILE A 16 8.57 6.27 -30.70
N ASP A 17 8.17 5.28 -31.51
CA ASP A 17 6.96 4.49 -31.31
C ASP A 17 7.08 3.46 -30.14
N GLU A 18 8.30 3.00 -29.82
CA GLU A 18 8.55 2.14 -28.65
C GLU A 18 8.63 2.89 -27.31
N GLN A 19 8.72 4.22 -27.32
CA GLN A 19 8.84 5.02 -26.10
C GLN A 19 7.48 5.37 -25.49
N SER A 20 7.34 5.12 -24.19
CA SER A 20 6.13 5.53 -23.47
C SER A 20 5.90 7.05 -23.61
N PRO A 21 4.65 7.49 -23.86
CA PRO A 21 4.31 8.91 -23.92
C PRO A 21 4.48 9.61 -22.55
N VAL A 22 4.57 8.84 -21.47
CA VAL A 22 4.77 9.33 -20.11
C VAL A 22 6.26 9.45 -19.82
N GLU A 23 6.72 10.69 -19.63
CA GLU A 23 8.14 11.00 -19.38
C GLU A 23 8.72 10.20 -18.20
N GLN A 24 7.97 10.09 -17.10
CA GLN A 24 8.41 9.36 -15.91
C GLN A 24 8.66 7.88 -16.22
N VAL A 25 7.82 7.26 -17.06
CA VAL A 25 7.95 5.86 -17.48
C VAL A 25 9.19 5.72 -18.36
N ARG A 26 9.34 6.58 -19.37
CA ARG A 26 10.48 6.57 -20.29
C ARG A 26 11.83 6.71 -19.58
N LEU A 27 11.90 7.51 -18.52
CA LEU A 27 13.14 7.69 -17.74
C LEU A 27 13.45 6.50 -16.81
N THR A 28 12.43 5.73 -16.42
CA THR A 28 12.55 4.71 -15.37
C THR A 28 12.50 3.27 -15.88
N VAL A 29 11.82 3.00 -17.00
CA VAL A 29 11.62 1.65 -17.53
C VAL A 29 12.48 1.46 -18.79
N PRO A 30 13.32 0.42 -18.85
CA PRO A 30 14.04 0.07 -20.07
C PRO A 30 13.07 -0.46 -21.14
N THR A 31 13.37 -0.19 -22.41
CA THR A 31 12.62 -0.71 -23.56
C THR A 31 13.10 -2.10 -23.99
N ASP A 32 14.30 -2.51 -23.58
CA ASP A 32 14.86 -3.82 -23.90
C ASP A 32 14.37 -4.94 -22.95
N ASP A 33 13.98 -6.08 -23.53
CA ASP A 33 13.70 -7.31 -22.77
C ASP A 33 14.34 -8.55 -23.42
N ASP A 34 15.15 -9.28 -22.66
CA ASP A 34 15.71 -10.57 -23.08
C ASP A 34 14.78 -11.73 -22.67
N SER A 35 13.99 -12.22 -23.63
CA SER A 35 13.03 -13.32 -23.43
C SER A 35 13.68 -14.68 -23.18
N SER A 36 14.99 -14.84 -23.39
CA SER A 36 15.71 -16.11 -23.21
C SER A 36 16.07 -16.43 -21.75
N VAL A 37 16.01 -15.42 -20.87
CA VAL A 37 16.41 -15.55 -19.47
C VAL A 37 15.47 -16.49 -18.69
N PRO A 38 15.98 -17.52 -17.98
CA PRO A 38 15.14 -18.42 -17.20
C PRO A 38 14.53 -17.69 -16.00
N VAL A 39 13.21 -17.79 -15.86
CA VAL A 39 12.44 -17.09 -14.80
C VAL A 39 11.90 -18.06 -13.73
N TYR A 40 11.49 -19.27 -14.13
CA TYR A 40 10.93 -20.29 -13.24
C TYR A 40 12.01 -21.18 -12.64
N THR A 41 12.75 -20.66 -11.67
CA THR A 41 13.86 -21.38 -11.03
C THR A 41 13.50 -21.83 -9.62
N PHE A 42 14.26 -22.80 -9.09
CA PHE A 42 14.13 -23.23 -7.70
C PHE A 42 14.26 -22.06 -6.71
N ARG A 43 15.25 -21.18 -6.93
CA ARG A 43 15.50 -20.02 -6.06
C ARG A 43 14.34 -19.03 -6.06
N MET A 44 13.70 -18.80 -7.21
CA MET A 44 12.52 -17.94 -7.33
C MET A 44 11.37 -18.47 -6.46
N TRP A 45 11.03 -19.76 -6.61
CA TRP A 45 9.97 -20.39 -5.82
C TRP A 45 10.29 -20.43 -4.32
N PHE A 46 11.52 -20.84 -3.95
CA PHE A 46 11.93 -20.96 -2.56
C PHE A 46 11.91 -19.61 -1.83
N LEU A 47 12.58 -18.59 -2.39
CA LEU A 47 12.61 -17.26 -1.80
C LEU A 47 11.23 -16.57 -1.87
N GLY A 48 10.48 -16.78 -2.95
CA GLY A 48 9.12 -16.25 -3.12
C GLY A 48 8.16 -16.76 -2.06
N ILE A 49 8.06 -18.08 -1.89
CA ILE A 49 7.16 -18.69 -0.88
C ILE A 49 7.53 -18.26 0.53
N ILE A 50 8.82 -18.28 0.89
CA ILE A 50 9.28 -17.84 2.21
C ILE A 50 8.93 -16.36 2.42
N SER A 51 9.19 -15.50 1.43
CA SER A 51 8.88 -14.07 1.53
C SER A 51 7.37 -13.83 1.70
N CYS A 52 6.54 -14.59 0.99
CA CYS A 52 5.08 -14.53 1.11
C CYS A 52 4.61 -14.89 2.53
N VAL A 53 5.07 -16.03 3.07
CA VAL A 53 4.70 -16.49 4.42
C VAL A 53 5.17 -15.49 5.48
N LEU A 54 6.41 -15.01 5.39
CA LEU A 54 6.97 -14.07 6.36
C LEU A 54 6.24 -12.72 6.34
N LEU A 55 6.00 -12.12 5.16
CA LEU A 55 5.30 -10.84 5.08
C LEU A 55 3.85 -10.95 5.53
N SER A 56 3.17 -12.06 5.24
CA SER A 56 1.81 -12.29 5.74
C SER A 56 1.77 -12.34 7.26
N PHE A 57 2.66 -13.14 7.87
CA PHE A 57 2.76 -13.25 9.33
C PHE A 57 3.13 -11.92 10.00
N ILE A 58 4.10 -11.19 9.46
CA ILE A 58 4.56 -9.94 10.08
C ILE A 58 3.47 -8.85 9.99
N ASN A 59 2.78 -8.75 8.85
CA ASN A 59 1.74 -7.75 8.67
C ASN A 59 0.49 -8.06 9.51
N ILE A 60 0.08 -9.33 9.64
CA ILE A 60 -1.03 -9.66 10.56
C ILE A 60 -0.65 -9.36 12.01
N PHE A 61 0.61 -9.58 12.40
CA PHE A 61 1.07 -9.24 13.73
C PHE A 61 1.01 -7.72 13.98
N PHE A 62 1.39 -6.90 13.00
CA PHE A 62 1.34 -5.46 13.13
C PHE A 62 -0.07 -4.85 12.99
N SER A 63 -1.02 -5.55 12.36
CA SER A 63 -2.39 -5.05 12.22
C SER A 63 -3.13 -4.94 13.56
N TYR A 64 -2.71 -5.70 14.59
CA TYR A 64 -3.28 -5.59 15.94
C TYR A 64 -2.78 -4.39 16.73
N ARG A 65 -1.86 -3.59 16.18
CA ARG A 65 -1.40 -2.35 16.83
C ARG A 65 -2.41 -1.22 16.58
N GLN A 66 -2.54 -0.33 17.58
CA GLN A 66 -3.39 0.85 17.47
C GLN A 66 -2.98 1.77 16.29
N ASN A 67 -1.67 1.87 16.02
CA ASN A 67 -1.11 2.44 14.79
C ASN A 67 -0.43 1.30 14.03
N PRO A 68 -1.12 0.66 13.07
CA PRO A 68 -0.56 -0.46 12.32
C PRO A 68 0.69 -0.08 11.54
N LEU A 69 1.65 -0.99 11.50
CA LEU A 69 2.83 -0.86 10.64
C LEU A 69 2.70 -1.83 9.48
N ILE A 70 2.89 -1.34 8.26
CA ILE A 70 2.82 -2.19 7.07
C ILE A 70 4.24 -2.38 6.53
N ILE A 71 4.70 -3.63 6.54
CA ILE A 71 5.92 -4.05 5.88
C ILE A 71 5.58 -4.35 4.43
N THR A 72 6.11 -3.54 3.53
CA THR A 72 5.87 -3.63 2.10
C THR A 72 6.81 -4.64 1.43
N LEU A 73 6.52 -4.96 0.16
CA LEU A 73 7.34 -5.83 -0.69
C LEU A 73 8.80 -5.34 -0.84
N VAL A 74 9.06 -4.04 -0.62
CA VAL A 74 10.39 -3.42 -0.74
C VAL A 74 11.38 -4.07 0.21
N THR A 75 10.94 -4.43 1.42
CA THR A 75 11.78 -5.14 2.40
C THR A 75 12.23 -6.50 1.86
N ALA A 76 11.31 -7.25 1.24
CA ALA A 76 11.64 -8.53 0.61
C ALA A 76 12.57 -8.34 -0.59
N GLN A 77 12.38 -7.29 -1.40
CA GLN A 77 13.27 -6.95 -2.50
C GLN A 77 14.71 -6.67 -2.03
N ILE A 78 14.88 -5.92 -0.94
CA ILE A 78 16.23 -5.64 -0.40
C ILE A 78 16.84 -6.92 0.19
N ALA A 79 16.05 -7.70 0.94
CA ALA A 79 16.54 -8.89 1.65
C ALA A 79 16.86 -10.07 0.72
N THR A 80 16.07 -10.26 -0.34
CA THR A 80 16.22 -11.43 -1.23
C THR A 80 17.32 -11.26 -2.26
N LEU A 81 17.80 -10.04 -2.54
CA LEU A 81 18.94 -9.81 -3.42
C LEU A 81 20.24 -10.52 -2.96
N PRO A 82 20.76 -10.30 -1.73
CA PRO A 82 21.96 -10.98 -1.28
C PRO A 82 21.73 -12.49 -1.16
N LEU A 83 20.56 -12.92 -0.70
CA LEU A 83 20.21 -14.34 -0.60
C LEU A 83 20.18 -15.02 -1.99
N GLY A 84 19.57 -14.39 -2.99
CA GLY A 84 19.52 -14.87 -4.36
C GLY A 84 20.91 -14.98 -4.99
N ARG A 85 21.79 -13.99 -4.75
CA ARG A 85 23.19 -14.04 -5.18
C ARG A 85 23.99 -15.13 -4.48
N LEU A 86 23.76 -15.35 -3.18
CA LEU A 86 24.38 -16.44 -2.42
C LEU A 86 23.91 -17.81 -2.94
N MET A 87 22.60 -17.99 -3.16
CA MET A 87 22.05 -19.21 -3.74
C MET A 87 22.60 -19.46 -5.15
N ALA A 88 22.74 -18.43 -5.99
CA ALA A 88 23.36 -18.56 -7.31
C ALA A 88 24.86 -18.93 -7.25
N LYS A 89 25.56 -18.60 -6.15
CA LYS A 89 26.97 -18.97 -5.97
C LYS A 89 27.15 -20.38 -5.41
N PHE A 90 26.25 -20.82 -4.52
CA PHE A 90 26.41 -22.07 -3.78
C PHE A 90 25.58 -23.25 -4.30
N LEU A 91 24.47 -23.01 -5.00
CA LEU A 91 23.64 -24.11 -5.52
C LEU A 91 24.32 -24.83 -6.69
N PRO A 92 24.19 -26.16 -6.77
CA PRO A 92 24.77 -26.95 -7.84
C PRO A 92 24.11 -26.64 -9.18
N THR A 93 24.94 -26.45 -10.22
CA THR A 93 24.52 -26.25 -11.61
C THR A 93 24.20 -27.56 -12.35
N LYS A 94 24.35 -28.70 -11.66
CA LYS A 94 24.14 -30.03 -12.23
C LYS A 94 22.69 -30.19 -12.69
N LYS A 95 22.53 -30.66 -13.93
CA LYS A 95 21.23 -31.00 -14.49
C LYS A 95 20.82 -32.39 -14.03
N PHE A 96 19.62 -32.50 -13.49
CA PHE A 96 18.97 -33.72 -13.05
C PHE A 96 17.84 -34.07 -14.03
N ARG A 97 17.68 -35.35 -14.32
CA ARG A 97 16.52 -35.88 -15.03
C ARG A 97 15.60 -36.52 -13.99
N LEU A 98 14.41 -35.96 -13.82
CA LEU A 98 13.43 -36.50 -12.88
C LEU A 98 12.85 -37.82 -13.43
N PRO A 99 12.88 -38.93 -12.66
CA PRO A 99 12.23 -40.17 -13.09
C PRO A 99 10.71 -39.96 -13.11
N GLY A 100 10.07 -40.09 -14.27
CA GLY A 100 8.61 -40.03 -14.43
C GLY A 100 8.03 -38.77 -15.08
N LEU A 101 8.79 -37.68 -15.20
CA LEU A 101 8.47 -36.52 -16.04
C LEU A 101 9.46 -36.50 -17.22
N GLY A 102 9.03 -37.00 -18.38
CA GLY A 102 9.88 -37.24 -19.55
C GLY A 102 10.73 -36.03 -19.99
N LEU A 103 11.92 -36.32 -20.54
CA LEU A 103 12.92 -35.44 -21.20
C LEU A 103 13.28 -34.06 -20.58
N CYS A 104 12.63 -33.61 -19.50
CA CYS A 104 12.89 -32.32 -18.90
C CYS A 104 14.15 -32.39 -18.01
N GLU A 105 15.20 -31.68 -18.42
CA GLU A 105 16.40 -31.47 -17.62
C GLU A 105 16.16 -30.33 -16.62
N PHE A 106 16.17 -30.63 -15.33
CA PHE A 106 15.99 -29.66 -14.25
C PHE A 106 17.33 -29.31 -13.61
N SER A 107 17.62 -28.03 -13.43
CA SER A 107 18.80 -27.57 -12.67
C SER A 107 18.36 -26.73 -11.48
N LEU A 108 18.98 -26.95 -10.32
CA LEU A 108 18.78 -26.10 -9.15
C LEU A 108 19.39 -24.70 -9.33
N ASN A 109 20.35 -24.57 -10.25
CA ASN A 109 21.03 -23.32 -10.54
C ASN A 109 21.27 -23.19 -12.06
N PRO A 110 20.29 -22.66 -12.83
CA PRO A 110 20.40 -22.55 -14.28
C PRO A 110 21.33 -21.41 -14.75
N GLY A 111 21.76 -20.52 -13.85
CA GLY A 111 22.57 -19.35 -14.20
C GLY A 111 22.62 -18.30 -13.08
N PRO A 112 23.19 -17.11 -13.33
CA PRO A 112 23.25 -16.03 -12.34
C PRO A 112 21.85 -15.58 -11.90
N PHE A 113 21.75 -14.99 -10.71
CA PHE A 113 20.49 -14.43 -10.21
C PHE A 113 20.10 -13.19 -11.01
N THR A 114 18.94 -13.23 -11.66
CA THR A 114 18.51 -12.19 -12.60
C THR A 114 17.46 -11.24 -12.01
N MET A 115 17.26 -10.09 -12.66
CA MET A 115 16.21 -9.15 -12.28
C MET A 115 14.82 -9.76 -12.40
N LYS A 116 14.55 -10.60 -13.41
CA LYS A 116 13.24 -11.24 -13.62
C LYS A 116 12.85 -12.17 -12.47
N GLU A 117 13.78 -12.97 -11.99
CA GLU A 117 13.54 -13.82 -10.82
C GLU A 117 13.29 -13.01 -9.56
N HIS A 118 14.03 -11.91 -9.41
CA HIS A 118 13.86 -10.99 -8.30
C HIS A 118 12.48 -10.32 -8.31
N VAL A 119 12.00 -9.89 -9.49
CA VAL A 119 10.66 -9.34 -9.69
C VAL A 119 9.59 -10.36 -9.29
N LEU A 120 9.71 -11.62 -9.73
CA LEU A 120 8.75 -12.66 -9.34
C LEU A 120 8.74 -12.91 -7.84
N ILE A 121 9.90 -12.97 -7.18
CA ILE A 121 9.99 -13.10 -5.71
C ILE A 121 9.23 -11.94 -5.03
N SER A 122 9.37 -10.71 -5.53
CA SER A 122 8.64 -9.55 -5.02
C SER A 122 7.14 -9.60 -5.25
N ILE A 123 6.66 -10.25 -6.32
CA ILE A 123 5.22 -10.49 -6.52
C ILE A 123 4.67 -11.44 -5.45
N PHE A 124 5.38 -12.53 -5.15
CA PHE A 124 5.00 -13.43 -4.05
C PHE A 124 5.01 -12.71 -2.70
N ALA A 125 6.03 -11.89 -2.44
CA ALA A 125 6.13 -11.08 -1.24
C ALA A 125 4.95 -10.09 -1.11
N ASN A 126 4.59 -9.42 -2.22
CA ASN A 126 3.47 -8.49 -2.26
C ASN A 126 2.13 -9.18 -2.03
N ALA A 127 1.94 -10.40 -2.56
CA ALA A 127 0.80 -11.23 -2.20
C ALA A 127 0.77 -11.42 -0.68
N GLY A 128 1.83 -11.94 -0.07
CA GLY A 128 1.91 -12.11 1.37
C GLY A 128 1.53 -10.85 2.18
N ALA A 129 2.06 -9.69 1.81
CA ALA A 129 1.72 -8.42 2.47
C ALA A 129 0.26 -7.96 2.26
N ALA A 130 -0.30 -8.18 1.07
CA ALA A 130 -1.66 -7.71 0.74
C ALA A 130 -2.77 -8.62 1.30
N PHE A 131 -2.51 -9.93 1.43
CA PHE A 131 -3.51 -10.92 1.88
C PHE A 131 -3.47 -11.14 3.41
N GLY A 132 -2.34 -10.89 4.07
CA GLY A 132 -2.13 -11.16 5.49
C GLY A 132 -2.71 -10.14 6.47
N SER A 133 -3.78 -9.40 6.15
CA SER A 133 -4.32 -8.32 7.02
C SER A 133 -5.76 -8.56 7.53
N GLY A 134 -6.33 -9.76 7.37
CA GLY A 134 -7.71 -10.09 7.80
C GLY A 134 -7.78 -10.98 9.05
N THR A 135 -8.83 -10.84 9.86
CA THR A 135 -9.17 -11.81 10.93
C THR A 135 -9.52 -13.17 10.32
N ALA A 136 -9.34 -14.31 11.02
CA ALA A 136 -9.44 -15.66 10.42
C ALA A 136 -10.74 -15.95 9.62
N TYR A 137 -11.88 -15.36 10.00
CA TYR A 137 -13.13 -15.43 9.22
C TYR A 137 -13.12 -14.47 8.02
N ALA A 138 -12.53 -13.29 8.18
CA ALA A 138 -12.31 -12.35 7.08
C ALA A 138 -11.26 -12.88 6.07
N VAL A 139 -10.29 -13.71 6.48
CA VAL A 139 -9.26 -14.26 5.59
C VAL A 139 -9.90 -15.03 4.43
N SER A 140 -10.85 -15.93 4.70
CA SER A 140 -11.49 -16.71 3.63
C SER A 140 -12.31 -15.85 2.66
N ILE A 141 -13.04 -14.84 3.18
CA ILE A 141 -13.81 -13.90 2.36
C ILE A 141 -12.88 -12.99 1.55
N VAL A 142 -11.83 -12.47 2.19
CA VAL A 142 -10.82 -11.61 1.56
C VAL A 142 -10.07 -12.38 0.49
N ASP A 143 -9.67 -13.63 0.75
CA ASP A 143 -8.99 -14.47 -0.23
C ASP A 143 -9.83 -14.67 -1.49
N ILE A 144 -11.14 -14.96 -1.35
CA ILE A 144 -12.04 -15.08 -2.51
C ILE A 144 -12.12 -13.76 -3.28
N ILE A 145 -12.37 -12.63 -2.59
CA ILE A 145 -12.49 -11.31 -3.23
C ILE A 145 -11.20 -10.93 -3.96
N LYS A 146 -10.04 -11.24 -3.37
CA LYS A 146 -8.74 -10.88 -3.92
C LYS A 146 -8.30 -11.81 -5.05
N VAL A 147 -8.58 -13.12 -4.97
CA VAL A 147 -8.38 -14.05 -6.10
C VAL A 147 -9.26 -13.65 -7.29
N LEU A 148 -10.52 -13.29 -7.02
CA LEU A 148 -11.41 -12.71 -8.03
C LEU A 148 -10.80 -11.43 -8.61
N GLY A 149 -10.23 -10.56 -7.77
CA GLY A 149 -9.52 -9.35 -8.20
C GLY A 149 -8.34 -9.63 -9.15
N TYR A 150 -7.49 -10.62 -8.85
CA TYR A 150 -6.41 -11.03 -9.76
C TYR A 150 -6.94 -11.64 -11.06
N GLY A 151 -8.04 -12.41 -11.00
CA GLY A 151 -8.73 -12.92 -12.18
C GLY A 151 -9.22 -11.79 -13.10
N TRP A 152 -9.89 -10.79 -12.53
CA TRP A 152 -10.30 -9.59 -13.26
C TRP A 152 -9.12 -8.79 -13.80
N ALA A 153 -8.05 -8.61 -13.02
CA ALA A 153 -6.84 -7.93 -13.48
C ALA A 153 -6.22 -8.64 -14.69
N GLY A 154 -6.24 -9.97 -14.71
CA GLY A 154 -5.80 -10.77 -15.87
C GLY A 154 -6.67 -10.54 -17.11
N ILE A 155 -8.00 -10.56 -16.96
CA ILE A 155 -8.96 -10.30 -18.06
C ILE A 155 -8.82 -8.86 -18.57
N MET A 156 -8.62 -7.90 -17.66
CA MET A 156 -8.52 -6.47 -17.96
C MET A 156 -7.11 -6.01 -18.34
N ARG A 157 -6.12 -6.93 -18.40
CA ARG A 157 -4.73 -6.60 -18.76
C ARG A 157 -4.64 -5.81 -20.06
N LYS A 158 -5.42 -6.21 -21.07
CA LYS A 158 -5.48 -5.53 -22.37
C LYS A 158 -5.92 -4.07 -22.29
N PHE A 159 -6.72 -3.72 -21.29
CA PHE A 159 -7.29 -2.37 -21.12
C PHE A 159 -6.54 -1.53 -20.10
N VAL A 160 -5.90 -2.16 -19.10
CA VAL A 160 -5.33 -1.45 -17.93
C VAL A 160 -3.80 -1.55 -17.86
N VAL A 161 -3.18 -2.42 -18.65
CA VAL A 161 -1.73 -2.67 -18.59
C VAL A 161 -1.06 -2.50 -19.95
N GLU A 162 -1.67 -3.00 -21.03
CA GLU A 162 -1.10 -2.90 -22.38
C GLU A 162 -1.05 -1.46 -22.94
N PRO A 163 -2.04 -0.58 -22.71
CA PRO A 163 -1.96 0.80 -23.19
C PRO A 163 -0.87 1.60 -22.48
N ALA A 164 0.05 2.20 -23.24
CA ALA A 164 1.23 2.92 -22.70
C ALA A 164 0.89 4.18 -21.89
N GLU A 165 -0.33 4.71 -22.04
CA GLU A 165 -0.84 5.83 -21.25
C GLU A 165 -1.28 5.41 -19.84
N MET A 166 -1.57 4.13 -19.62
CA MET A 166 -2.04 3.62 -18.34
C MET A 166 -0.85 3.21 -17.47
N TRP A 167 -0.47 4.07 -16.52
CA TRP A 167 0.67 3.86 -15.64
C TRP A 167 0.31 4.03 -14.17
N TRP A 168 1.06 3.34 -13.31
CA TRP A 168 0.86 3.35 -11.87
C TRP A 168 2.13 3.92 -11.19
N PRO A 169 2.08 5.13 -10.61
CA PRO A 169 3.26 5.78 -10.03
C PRO A 169 3.98 4.93 -8.98
N SER A 170 3.23 4.18 -8.17
CA SER A 170 3.77 3.28 -7.15
C SER A 170 4.67 2.17 -7.72
N THR A 171 4.37 1.70 -8.93
CA THR A 171 5.16 0.68 -9.63
C THR A 171 6.51 1.23 -10.09
N LEU A 172 6.59 2.50 -10.49
CA LEU A 172 7.84 3.12 -10.95
C LEU A 172 8.90 3.17 -9.86
N VAL A 173 8.49 3.32 -8.60
CA VAL A 173 9.40 3.24 -7.45
C VAL A 173 10.03 1.85 -7.37
N GLN A 174 9.25 0.79 -7.59
CA GLN A 174 9.75 -0.58 -7.55
C GLN A 174 10.73 -0.86 -8.69
N VAL A 175 10.39 -0.43 -9.91
CA VAL A 175 11.27 -0.54 -11.08
C VAL A 175 12.60 0.17 -10.82
N SER A 176 12.54 1.40 -10.29
CA SER A 176 13.73 2.18 -9.95
C SER A 176 14.63 1.48 -8.94
N ILE A 177 14.06 0.81 -7.93
CA ILE A 177 14.82 0.01 -6.96
C ILE A 177 15.44 -1.22 -7.64
N PHE A 178 14.72 -1.96 -8.48
CA PHE A 178 15.30 -3.11 -9.17
C PHE A 178 16.50 -2.72 -10.04
N ARG A 179 16.37 -1.61 -10.77
CA ARG A 179 17.45 -1.04 -11.57
C ARG A 179 18.63 -0.65 -10.70
N ALA A 180 18.41 0.07 -9.61
CA ALA A 180 19.46 0.46 -8.67
C ALA A 180 20.20 -0.75 -8.05
N LEU A 181 19.53 -1.90 -7.89
CA LEU A 181 20.10 -3.10 -7.28
C LEU A 181 20.82 -4.03 -8.28
N HIS A 182 20.39 -4.07 -9.54
CA HIS A 182 20.89 -5.00 -10.56
C HIS A 182 21.74 -4.36 -11.65
N GLU A 183 21.51 -3.11 -12.02
CA GLU A 183 22.33 -2.42 -13.02
C GLU A 183 23.71 -2.09 -12.45
N LYS A 184 24.75 -2.31 -13.26
CA LYS A 184 26.11 -1.89 -12.92
C LYS A 184 26.24 -0.40 -13.14
N GLU A 185 26.81 0.29 -12.16
CA GLU A 185 27.05 1.73 -12.23
C GLU A 185 28.25 2.02 -13.15
N ASN A 186 28.09 2.93 -14.10
CA ASN A 186 29.23 3.49 -14.83
C ASN A 186 29.96 4.45 -13.89
N ASP A 187 31.24 4.17 -13.65
CA ASP A 187 32.07 4.79 -12.61
C ASP A 187 32.33 6.28 -12.93
N THR A 188 31.41 7.15 -12.53
CA THR A 188 31.40 8.60 -12.85
C THR A 188 31.84 9.47 -11.66
N GLY A 189 32.46 8.89 -10.63
CA GLY A 189 33.02 9.61 -9.49
C GLY A 189 31.99 10.21 -8.51
N ARG A 190 30.68 9.98 -8.73
CA ARG A 190 29.61 10.28 -7.75
C ARG A 190 29.46 9.14 -6.73
N TYR A 191 28.88 9.42 -5.56
CA TYR A 191 28.55 8.39 -4.58
C TYR A 191 27.76 7.25 -5.25
N SER A 192 28.23 6.01 -5.10
CA SER A 192 27.49 4.86 -5.64
C SER A 192 26.07 4.82 -5.08
N ARG A 193 25.09 4.58 -5.95
CA ARG A 193 23.65 4.42 -5.61
C ARG A 193 23.44 3.53 -4.38
N GLY A 194 24.21 2.44 -4.28
CA GLY A 194 24.14 1.51 -3.13
C GLY A 194 24.62 2.13 -1.80
N LYS A 195 25.67 2.97 -1.83
CA LYS A 195 26.16 3.68 -0.63
C LYS A 195 25.16 4.72 -0.16
N PHE A 196 24.61 5.50 -1.10
CA PHE A 196 23.55 6.48 -0.78
C PHE A 196 22.32 5.79 -0.18
N PHE A 197 21.89 4.67 -0.77
CA PHE A 197 20.78 3.86 -0.26
C PHE A 197 21.01 3.41 1.19
N LEU A 198 22.19 2.88 1.51
CA LEU A 198 22.51 2.43 2.88
C LEU A 198 22.53 3.59 3.89
N ILE A 199 23.08 4.75 3.50
CA ILE A 199 23.07 5.95 4.36
C ILE A 199 21.64 6.40 4.63
N ALA A 200 20.82 6.52 3.58
CA ALA A 200 19.42 6.92 3.71
C ALA A 200 18.62 5.93 4.57
N MET A 201 18.86 4.62 4.41
CA MET A 201 18.25 3.57 5.22
C MET A 201 18.62 3.69 6.70
N LEU A 202 19.90 3.91 7.01
CA LEU A 202 20.36 4.10 8.39
C LEU A 202 19.80 5.38 9.02
N CYS A 203 19.81 6.50 8.29
CA CYS A 203 19.21 7.75 8.74
C CYS A 203 17.70 7.59 9.01
N SER A 204 16.97 6.94 8.09
CA SER A 204 15.54 6.68 8.26
C SER A 204 15.26 5.76 9.45
N PHE A 205 16.07 4.72 9.64
CA PHE A 205 15.96 3.83 10.79
C PHE A 205 16.21 4.56 12.11
N SER A 206 17.26 5.37 12.18
CA SER A 206 17.56 6.19 13.36
C SER A 206 16.47 7.23 13.64
N TRP A 207 15.96 7.89 12.60
CA TRP A 207 14.89 8.87 12.75
C TRP A 207 13.61 8.22 13.28
N TYR A 208 13.27 7.01 12.83
CA TYR A 208 12.05 6.32 13.27
C TYR A 208 11.95 6.12 14.79
N ILE A 209 13.09 5.92 15.46
CA ILE A 209 13.16 5.77 16.93
C ILE A 209 12.78 7.07 17.65
N VAL A 210 13.03 8.23 17.04
CA VAL A 210 12.87 9.55 17.65
C VAL A 210 11.39 9.87 17.92
N PRO A 211 10.47 9.96 16.94
CA PRO A 211 9.06 10.18 17.23
C PRO A 211 8.38 8.91 17.77
N GLY A 212 8.82 7.72 17.36
CA GLY A 212 8.15 6.46 17.74
C GLY A 212 8.37 6.03 19.19
N TYR A 213 9.51 6.35 19.79
CA TYR A 213 9.87 5.87 21.12
C TYR A 213 10.37 6.97 22.06
N LEU A 214 11.36 7.77 21.65
CA LEU A 214 12.02 8.73 22.54
C LEU A 214 11.14 9.96 22.83
N PHE A 215 10.55 10.56 21.80
CA PHE A 215 9.78 11.79 21.88
C PHE A 215 8.43 11.62 21.18
N LYS A 216 7.53 10.82 21.79
CA LYS A 216 6.19 10.54 21.26
C LYS A 216 5.34 11.77 20.96
N PHE A 217 5.61 12.89 21.62
CA PHE A 217 4.97 14.17 21.32
C PHE A 217 5.20 14.62 19.86
N LEU A 218 6.33 14.26 19.24
CA LEU A 218 6.63 14.59 17.84
C LEU A 218 5.72 13.86 16.85
N SER A 219 5.07 12.76 17.25
CA SER A 219 4.12 12.06 16.39
C SER A 219 2.81 12.83 16.19
N THR A 220 2.38 13.64 17.16
CA THR A 220 1.15 14.46 17.05
C THR A 220 1.28 15.76 17.84
N ILE A 221 1.75 16.81 17.18
CA ILE A 221 1.86 18.16 17.73
C ILE A 221 0.61 18.94 17.36
N SER A 222 -0.35 19.03 18.28
CA SER A 222 -1.60 19.77 18.06
C SER A 222 -1.49 21.19 18.64
N VAL A 223 -1.17 22.17 17.79
CA VAL A 223 -0.86 23.55 18.23
C VAL A 223 -2.03 24.18 18.99
N LEU A 224 -3.25 23.98 18.51
CA LEU A 224 -4.45 24.51 19.18
C LEU A 224 -4.65 23.92 20.59
N CYS A 225 -4.33 22.64 20.79
CA CYS A 225 -4.42 22.01 22.11
C CYS A 225 -3.35 22.55 23.08
N LEU A 226 -2.17 22.93 22.57
CA LEU A 226 -1.09 23.52 23.38
C LEU A 226 -1.43 24.95 23.81
N VAL A 227 -2.02 25.74 22.91
CA VAL A 227 -2.41 27.13 23.19
C VAL A 227 -3.64 27.18 24.11
N PHE A 228 -4.60 26.26 23.94
CA PHE A 228 -5.86 26.25 24.70
C PHE A 228 -6.11 24.91 25.43
N PRO A 229 -5.29 24.56 26.45
CA PRO A 229 -5.30 23.23 27.07
C PRO A 229 -6.56 22.90 27.90
N LYS A 230 -7.44 23.89 28.16
CA LYS A 230 -8.68 23.71 28.93
C LYS A 230 -9.95 23.80 28.08
N SER A 231 -9.82 24.10 26.78
CA SER A 231 -10.97 24.30 25.90
C SER A 231 -11.33 23.02 25.19
N VAL A 232 -12.51 22.47 25.49
CA VAL A 232 -13.05 21.28 24.81
C VAL A 232 -13.19 21.53 23.31
N LEU A 233 -13.64 22.72 22.91
CA LEU A 233 -13.77 23.07 21.50
C LEU A 233 -12.41 23.12 20.81
N ALA A 234 -11.38 23.68 21.45
CA ALA A 234 -10.03 23.68 20.89
C ALA A 234 -9.47 22.26 20.75
N HIS A 235 -9.77 21.36 21.69
CA HIS A 235 -9.39 19.95 21.59
C HIS A 235 -10.13 19.22 20.46
N GLN A 236 -11.44 19.46 20.30
CA GLN A 236 -12.24 18.88 19.22
C GLN A 236 -11.77 19.34 17.83
N LEU A 237 -11.40 20.62 17.69
CA LEU A 237 -10.89 21.15 16.43
C LEU A 237 -9.43 20.75 16.16
N GLY A 238 -8.58 20.83 17.19
CA GLY A 238 -7.13 20.79 17.03
C GLY A 238 -6.47 19.44 17.21
N SER A 239 -7.08 18.53 17.98
CA SER A 239 -6.48 17.22 18.27
C SER A 239 -6.32 16.40 16.99
N GLY A 240 -5.10 15.96 16.69
CA GLY A 240 -4.82 15.10 15.54
C GLY A 240 -5.29 13.65 15.71
N GLN A 241 -5.53 13.21 16.95
CA GLN A 241 -5.93 11.81 17.25
C GLN A 241 -7.41 11.65 17.60
N PHE A 242 -7.99 12.66 18.27
CA PHE A 242 -9.36 12.61 18.80
C PHE A 242 -10.22 13.79 18.32
N GLY A 243 -9.75 14.50 17.30
CA GLY A 243 -10.40 15.70 16.77
C GLY A 243 -10.20 15.83 15.27
N LEU A 244 -10.47 17.02 14.75
CA LEU A 244 -10.39 17.30 13.32
C LEU A 244 -8.95 17.60 12.83
N GLY A 245 -7.98 17.73 13.74
CA GLY A 245 -6.57 17.93 13.40
C GLY A 245 -6.21 19.30 12.81
N ILE A 246 -7.02 20.34 13.03
CA ILE A 246 -6.69 21.70 12.56
C ILE A 246 -5.41 22.19 13.26
N PHE A 247 -4.39 22.57 12.48
CA PHE A 247 -3.04 22.89 12.97
C PHE A 247 -2.40 21.76 13.79
N SER A 248 -2.68 20.51 13.42
CA SER A 248 -1.93 19.35 13.90
C SER A 248 -0.79 19.03 12.95
N PHE A 249 0.41 18.84 13.50
CA PHE A 249 1.62 18.52 12.76
C PHE A 249 2.21 17.21 13.26
N THR A 250 2.90 16.50 12.38
CA THR A 250 3.61 15.27 12.73
C THR A 250 5.00 15.27 12.11
N PHE A 251 5.98 14.79 12.86
CA PHE A 251 7.31 14.46 12.37
C PHE A 251 7.52 12.94 12.23
N ASP A 252 6.46 12.18 12.45
CA ASP A 252 6.45 10.73 12.36
C ASP A 252 6.06 10.29 10.95
N TRP A 253 7.04 9.72 10.24
CA TRP A 253 6.83 9.25 8.88
C TRP A 253 5.73 8.18 8.79
N SER A 254 5.53 7.36 9.84
CA SER A 254 4.46 6.35 9.85
C SER A 254 3.07 6.96 9.83
N VAL A 255 2.89 8.12 10.48
CA VAL A 255 1.63 8.88 10.47
C VAL A 255 1.43 9.54 9.10
N ILE A 256 2.49 10.11 8.52
CA ILE A 256 2.44 10.75 7.19
C ILE A 256 2.04 9.75 6.11
N VAL A 257 2.63 8.55 6.09
CA VAL A 257 2.37 7.55 5.04
C VAL A 257 1.16 6.67 5.30
N TYR A 258 0.38 6.92 6.38
CA TYR A 258 -0.81 6.15 6.70
C TYR A 258 -1.84 6.14 5.56
N LEU A 259 -1.99 7.26 4.84
CA LEU A 259 -2.84 7.39 3.64
C LEU A 259 -2.09 7.15 2.32
N GLY A 260 -0.91 6.51 2.38
CA GLY A 260 -0.03 6.31 1.25
C GLY A 260 1.11 7.33 1.17
N SER A 261 2.13 7.03 0.36
CA SER A 261 3.32 7.89 0.25
C SER A 261 3.04 9.12 -0.61
N PRO A 262 3.13 10.34 -0.06
CA PRO A 262 2.93 11.56 -0.84
C PRO A 262 4.05 11.80 -1.86
N LEU A 263 5.25 11.23 -1.64
CA LEU A 263 6.40 11.37 -2.54
C LEU A 263 6.17 10.70 -3.91
N VAL A 264 5.27 9.73 -3.96
CA VAL A 264 5.01 8.90 -5.15
C VAL A 264 3.72 9.32 -5.83
N THR A 265 2.85 10.04 -5.11
CA THR A 265 1.52 10.39 -5.58
C THR A 265 1.60 11.70 -6.38
N PRO A 266 1.06 11.76 -7.61
CA PRO A 266 1.05 12.99 -8.39
C PRO A 266 0.36 14.15 -7.66
N PHE A 267 0.87 15.37 -7.85
CA PHE A 267 0.38 16.56 -7.14
C PHE A 267 -1.13 16.81 -7.33
N PHE A 268 -1.66 16.62 -8.54
CA PHE A 268 -3.10 16.73 -8.80
C PHE A 268 -3.93 15.77 -7.94
N ALA A 269 -3.48 14.53 -7.79
CA ALA A 269 -4.16 13.54 -6.96
C ALA A 269 -4.12 13.93 -5.47
N ILE A 270 -3.00 14.49 -5.00
CA ILE A 270 -2.86 15.02 -3.64
C ILE A 270 -3.88 16.15 -3.40
N LEU A 271 -4.00 17.10 -4.32
CA LEU A 271 -4.98 18.19 -4.21
C LEU A 271 -6.42 17.69 -4.22
N ASN A 272 -6.74 16.68 -5.04
CA ASN A 272 -8.07 16.08 -5.08
C ASN A 272 -8.44 15.40 -3.75
N ILE A 273 -7.51 14.61 -3.18
CA ILE A 273 -7.69 14.00 -1.86
C ILE A 273 -7.85 15.08 -0.79
N LEU A 274 -7.04 16.14 -0.82
CA LEU A 274 -7.14 17.26 0.11
C LEU A 274 -8.49 17.97 0.02
N ALA A 275 -9.00 18.21 -1.19
CA ALA A 275 -10.31 18.82 -1.39
C ALA A 275 -11.43 17.95 -0.79
N GLY A 276 -11.41 16.64 -1.05
CA GLY A 276 -12.33 15.69 -0.43
C GLY A 276 -12.23 15.68 1.10
N TYR A 277 -11.01 15.66 1.63
CA TYR A 277 -10.75 15.73 3.07
C TYR A 277 -11.33 17.00 3.70
N VAL A 278 -11.10 18.17 3.10
CA VAL A 278 -11.65 19.45 3.60
C VAL A 278 -13.17 19.42 3.61
N VAL A 279 -13.81 18.95 2.53
CA VAL A 279 -15.27 18.86 2.44
C VAL A 279 -15.84 17.92 3.51
N ILE A 280 -15.24 16.74 3.69
CA ILE A 280 -15.77 15.75 4.62
C ILE A 280 -15.48 16.18 6.07
N VAL A 281 -14.22 16.47 6.39
CA VAL A 281 -13.75 16.64 7.76
C VAL A 281 -14.00 18.05 8.30
N TYR A 282 -13.84 19.10 7.48
CA TYR A 282 -13.98 20.49 7.92
C TYR A 282 -15.34 21.12 7.59
N ILE A 283 -16.15 20.50 6.75
CA ILE A 283 -17.50 21.01 6.42
C ILE A 283 -18.58 20.03 6.90
N MET A 284 -18.63 18.81 6.36
CA MET A 284 -19.73 17.89 6.65
C MET A 284 -19.77 17.43 8.11
N ILE A 285 -18.64 17.04 8.70
CA ILE A 285 -18.59 16.63 10.12
C ILE A 285 -19.05 17.77 11.06
N PRO A 286 -18.51 19.00 10.98
CA PRO A 286 -18.98 20.13 11.77
C PRO A 286 -20.47 20.46 11.61
N VAL A 287 -20.98 20.45 10.36
CA VAL A 287 -22.40 20.72 10.08
C VAL A 287 -23.28 19.64 10.69
N ALA A 288 -22.90 18.36 10.56
CA ALA A 288 -23.66 17.25 11.12
C ALA A 288 -23.61 17.21 12.66
N TYR A 289 -22.45 17.51 13.26
CA TYR A 289 -22.24 17.47 14.70
C TYR A 289 -22.83 18.70 15.42
N TRP A 290 -22.37 19.91 15.08
CA TRP A 290 -22.78 21.13 15.78
C TRP A 290 -24.07 21.72 15.25
N GLY A 291 -24.24 21.75 13.93
CA GLY A 291 -25.36 22.40 13.26
C GLY A 291 -26.68 21.62 13.36
N LEU A 292 -26.68 20.38 12.88
CA LEU A 292 -27.88 19.55 12.80
C LEU A 292 -28.06 18.58 13.98
N ASN A 293 -27.00 18.33 14.75
CA ASN A 293 -26.97 17.29 15.80
C ASN A 293 -27.54 15.95 15.29
N LEU A 294 -27.12 15.55 14.09
CA LEU A 294 -27.64 14.37 13.41
C LEU A 294 -27.40 13.12 14.28
N TYR A 295 -28.43 12.27 14.45
CA TYR A 295 -28.36 11.07 15.30
C TYR A 295 -27.96 11.32 16.77
N ASN A 296 -28.28 12.50 17.31
CA ASN A 296 -27.85 12.91 18.66
C ASN A 296 -26.32 12.88 18.82
N ALA A 297 -25.59 13.22 17.75
CA ALA A 297 -24.12 13.13 17.70
C ALA A 297 -23.41 13.82 18.87
N LYS A 298 -23.96 14.90 19.44
CA LYS A 298 -23.37 15.62 20.59
C LYS A 298 -23.22 14.78 21.86
N ASN A 299 -23.93 13.65 21.97
CA ASN A 299 -23.78 12.72 23.08
C ASN A 299 -22.49 11.90 22.99
N PHE A 300 -21.82 11.92 21.83
CA PHE A 300 -20.63 11.12 21.53
C PHE A 300 -19.43 12.01 21.19
N PRO A 301 -18.20 11.48 21.29
CA PRO A 301 -17.01 12.15 20.76
C PRO A 301 -17.16 12.44 19.26
N ILE A 302 -16.71 13.62 18.82
CA ILE A 302 -16.76 14.03 17.41
C ILE A 302 -15.98 13.08 16.50
N PHE A 303 -14.88 12.52 17.02
CA PHE A 303 -13.96 11.63 16.32
C PHE A 303 -13.63 10.42 17.21
N SER A 304 -14.24 9.27 16.92
CA SER A 304 -13.97 8.00 17.62
C SER A 304 -14.42 6.83 16.74
N THR A 305 -13.71 5.70 16.86
CA THR A 305 -14.06 4.42 16.23
C THR A 305 -14.89 3.51 17.15
N ASP A 306 -15.14 3.94 18.38
CA ASP A 306 -15.82 3.13 19.39
C ASP A 306 -17.33 3.12 19.17
N LEU A 307 -17.97 2.12 19.78
CA LEU A 307 -19.42 1.94 19.77
C LEU A 307 -20.00 2.47 21.08
N PHE A 308 -21.15 3.15 21.00
CA PHE A 308 -21.79 3.79 22.14
C PHE A 308 -23.23 3.34 22.34
N ASP A 309 -23.71 3.37 23.58
CA ASP A 309 -25.14 3.25 23.90
C ASP A 309 -25.87 4.59 23.67
N GLY A 310 -27.16 4.68 24.00
CA GLY A 310 -27.93 5.93 23.84
C GLY A 310 -27.48 7.09 24.75
N HIS A 311 -26.73 6.78 25.80
CA HIS A 311 -26.28 7.72 26.83
C HIS A 311 -24.83 8.18 26.65
N GLY A 312 -24.13 7.68 25.62
CA GLY A 312 -22.74 8.01 25.35
C GLY A 312 -21.72 7.14 26.08
N GLN A 313 -22.14 6.05 26.72
CA GLN A 313 -21.23 5.08 27.34
C GLN A 313 -20.77 4.04 26.32
N SER A 314 -19.62 3.42 26.58
CA SER A 314 -19.09 2.36 25.71
C SER A 314 -20.06 1.19 25.63
N TYR A 315 -20.39 0.77 24.41
CA TYR A 315 -21.30 -0.33 24.15
C TYR A 315 -20.63 -1.68 24.41
N SER A 316 -21.19 -2.49 25.31
CA SER A 316 -20.68 -3.83 25.60
C SER A 316 -21.24 -4.84 24.59
N VAL A 317 -20.44 -5.23 23.60
CA VAL A 317 -20.83 -6.24 22.61
C VAL A 317 -20.90 -7.64 23.25
N SER A 318 -20.00 -7.94 24.20
CA SER A 318 -20.00 -9.23 24.89
C SER A 318 -21.22 -9.47 25.78
N ALA A 319 -21.92 -8.41 26.20
CA ALA A 319 -23.11 -8.53 27.03
C ALA A 319 -24.35 -8.98 26.23
N ILE A 320 -24.38 -8.74 24.92
CA ILE A 320 -25.51 -9.08 24.05
C ILE A 320 -25.29 -10.38 23.27
N VAL A 321 -24.18 -11.08 23.50
CA VAL A 321 -23.84 -12.34 22.81
C VAL A 321 -23.87 -13.49 23.81
N ASN A 322 -24.71 -14.49 23.54
CA ASN A 322 -24.83 -15.67 24.38
C ASN A 322 -23.64 -16.64 24.18
N LYS A 323 -23.60 -17.73 24.97
CA LYS A 323 -22.54 -18.74 24.88
C LYS A 323 -22.48 -19.50 23.54
N ASN A 324 -23.54 -19.43 22.74
CA ASN A 324 -23.64 -20.03 21.41
C ASN A 324 -23.24 -19.04 20.29
N PHE A 325 -22.71 -17.85 20.63
CA PHE A 325 -22.43 -16.76 19.69
C PHE A 325 -23.66 -16.21 18.95
N GLU A 326 -24.83 -16.34 19.54
CA GLU A 326 -26.07 -15.74 19.04
C GLU A 326 -26.40 -14.47 19.82
N ILE A 327 -27.15 -13.57 19.19
CA ILE A 327 -27.60 -12.32 19.83
C ILE A 327 -28.68 -12.67 20.86
N ASP A 328 -28.45 -12.29 22.12
CA ASP A 328 -29.47 -12.29 23.15
C ASP A 328 -30.36 -11.06 22.97
N ASN A 329 -31.53 -11.27 22.37
CA ASN A 329 -32.47 -10.19 22.08
C ASN A 329 -32.95 -9.47 23.35
N VAL A 330 -33.05 -10.17 24.49
CA VAL A 330 -33.51 -9.56 25.75
C VAL A 330 -32.44 -8.63 26.30
N ALA A 331 -31.18 -9.08 26.30
CA ALA A 331 -30.05 -8.25 26.69
C ALA A 331 -29.85 -7.07 25.74
N TYR A 332 -30.05 -7.29 24.44
CA TYR A 332 -29.97 -6.25 23.41
C TYR A 332 -31.06 -5.18 23.58
N GLU A 333 -32.31 -5.57 23.82
CA GLU A 333 -33.40 -4.63 24.08
C GLU A 333 -33.17 -3.84 25.37
N ALA A 334 -32.58 -4.45 26.40
CA ALA A 334 -32.24 -3.78 27.65
C ALA A 334 -31.10 -2.76 27.50
N GLN A 335 -30.05 -3.08 26.75
CA GLN A 335 -28.92 -2.18 26.50
C GLN A 335 -29.22 -1.11 25.45
N GLY A 336 -30.15 -1.41 24.54
CA GLY A 336 -30.58 -0.52 23.47
C GLY A 336 -29.70 -0.60 22.22
N ARG A 337 -30.01 0.28 21.26
CA ARG A 337 -29.37 0.32 19.94
C ARG A 337 -27.91 0.78 20.04
N ILE A 338 -27.09 0.25 19.16
CA ILE A 338 -25.69 0.70 18.97
C ILE A 338 -25.70 2.05 18.25
N ASN A 339 -24.95 3.00 18.80
CA ASN A 339 -24.69 4.30 18.19
C ASN A 339 -23.22 4.44 17.82
N LEU A 340 -22.96 5.21 16.78
CA LEU A 340 -21.62 5.49 16.27
C LEU A 340 -21.31 6.98 16.41
N SER A 341 -20.02 7.32 16.46
CA SER A 341 -19.62 8.71 16.27
C SER A 341 -20.05 9.22 14.89
N ILE A 342 -20.29 10.52 14.75
CA ILE A 342 -20.72 11.09 13.47
C ILE A 342 -19.66 10.94 12.39
N MET A 343 -18.37 11.00 12.76
CA MET A 343 -17.26 10.76 11.84
C MET A 343 -17.34 9.34 11.28
N PHE A 344 -17.55 8.35 12.16
CA PHE A 344 -17.59 6.96 11.73
C PHE A 344 -18.82 6.67 10.86
N ALA A 345 -19.98 7.21 11.24
CA ALA A 345 -21.22 7.07 10.45
C ALA A 345 -21.08 7.69 9.05
N LEU A 346 -20.53 8.91 8.94
CA LEU A 346 -20.32 9.58 7.65
C LEU A 346 -19.26 8.86 6.80
N ALA A 347 -18.16 8.41 7.40
CA ALA A 347 -17.13 7.65 6.69
C ALA A 347 -17.70 6.35 6.09
N TYR A 348 -18.54 5.64 6.86
CA TYR A 348 -19.19 4.42 6.38
C TYR A 348 -20.20 4.72 5.26
N GLY A 349 -21.03 5.75 5.43
CA GLY A 349 -22.01 6.16 4.40
C GLY A 349 -21.36 6.59 3.09
N LEU A 350 -20.31 7.41 3.16
CA LEU A 350 -19.55 7.86 1.99
C LEU A 350 -18.79 6.73 1.30
N SER A 351 -18.36 5.70 2.06
CA SER A 351 -17.71 4.52 1.47
C SER A 351 -18.61 3.82 0.44
N PHE A 352 -19.93 3.76 0.68
CA PHE A 352 -20.87 3.25 -0.32
C PHE A 352 -21.03 4.20 -1.52
N ALA A 353 -21.01 5.51 -1.28
CA ALA A 353 -21.09 6.51 -2.35
C ALA A 353 -19.91 6.40 -3.33
N THR A 354 -18.73 5.95 -2.88
CA THR A 354 -17.55 5.74 -3.73
C THR A 354 -17.81 4.79 -4.91
N ILE A 355 -18.66 3.77 -4.73
CA ILE A 355 -19.01 2.81 -5.79
C ILE A 355 -19.76 3.53 -6.91
N VAL A 356 -20.78 4.31 -6.54
CA VAL A 356 -21.60 5.08 -7.49
C VAL A 356 -20.76 6.21 -8.11
N ALA A 357 -19.89 6.85 -7.33
CA ALA A 357 -18.97 7.87 -7.82
C ALA A 357 -18.03 7.30 -8.89
N THR A 358 -17.56 6.07 -8.73
CA THR A 358 -16.71 5.39 -9.73
C THR A 358 -17.47 5.19 -11.04
N LEU A 359 -18.70 4.67 -10.99
CA LEU A 359 -19.54 4.51 -12.18
C LEU A 359 -19.82 5.86 -12.86
N THR A 360 -20.16 6.87 -12.06
CA THR A 360 -20.45 8.23 -12.54
C THR A 360 -19.22 8.86 -13.20
N HIS A 361 -18.05 8.72 -12.58
CA HIS A 361 -16.78 9.19 -13.13
C HIS A 361 -16.49 8.54 -14.48
N VAL A 362 -16.63 7.21 -14.60
CA VAL A 362 -16.43 6.51 -15.87
C VAL A 362 -17.42 7.00 -16.93
N LEU A 363 -18.71 7.15 -16.60
CA LEU A 363 -19.71 7.63 -17.54
C LEU A 363 -19.47 9.08 -18.00
N LEU A 364 -19.05 9.97 -17.10
CA LEU A 364 -18.82 11.37 -17.46
C LEU A 364 -17.49 11.59 -18.19
N PHE A 365 -16.46 10.83 -17.82
CA PHE A 365 -15.11 10.99 -18.36
C PHE A 365 -14.90 10.22 -19.67
N ASN A 366 -15.46 9.01 -19.79
CA ASN A 366 -15.30 8.15 -20.96
C ASN A 366 -16.59 7.99 -21.79
N GLY A 367 -17.73 8.53 -21.34
CA GLY A 367 -18.99 8.48 -22.10
C GLY A 367 -19.13 9.58 -23.16
N LYS A 368 -18.02 10.11 -23.66
CA LYS A 368 -17.97 11.01 -24.81
C LYS A 368 -17.41 10.30 -26.02
#